data_AF-A0A9D5SPP7-F1
#
_entry.id   AF-A0A9D5SPP7-F1
#
_cell.length_a   1.000
_cell.length_b   1.000
_cell.length_c   1.000
_cell.angle_alpha   90.00
_cell.angle_beta   90.00
_cell.angle_gamma   90.00
#
_symmetry.space_group_name_H-M   'P 1'
#
loop_
_entity.id
_entity.type
_entity.pdbx_description
1 polymer ?
#
loop_
_entity_poly.entity_id
_entity_poly.type
_entity_poly.pdbx_seq_one_letter_code
_entity_poly.pdbx_strand_id
1 'polypeptide(L)'
;MKKKKLIIIIAASVLALAILACAAIAAAAMATPAVYDNTFVGGLGEKFERLNTVEGRKIVIVGGSSAAFGLDSTLIEKYTGMPVVNFGLYAALGTKLMMDLSRANIGPGDVVVLAPEMDAQTMSLYFNPDATLMAMDGNFGMLTHLRGGNLFSLLGAMPRFAGEKIGYLTSGEKPTGSGAYDSSYFNEQGDLTYPRPENVMGMYYDPNTMIHLSADMPAPEFIAYINEYVQFCRSQGAEIYFGFCPMNEMALAEGTTPESIAAFEDHLKTVLGCSLLGTASDHIFSAEFFFDSNFHLNDAGVKHHTVTLVKELLLAIGIPAFVNEELPAAPALPEKSIRYFGDADENAQYFTFELTEFGQRITGLTEAGKVQKTLTMPVAYDGYRVALLGEGALKDGTCEKLIIPAGFEQFITETTSSMMTLENGSFIGASSLKELWIYNRHEATVMPPASFEGVSKDFVVHVPDGSSYGEGYFWGERKLNGINLIFIQDITMN
;
A
#
# COMPACT_ATOMS: atom_id res chain seq x y z
N MET A 1 14.59 -46.75 30.26
CA MET A 1 13.64 -45.71 30.72
C MET A 1 14.31 -44.45 31.28
N LYS A 2 15.32 -44.52 32.17
CA LYS A 2 15.96 -43.33 32.76
C LYS A 2 16.64 -42.38 31.75
N LYS A 3 17.38 -42.91 30.75
CA LYS A 3 18.02 -42.09 29.69
C LYS A 3 17.01 -41.32 28.83
N LYS A 4 15.88 -41.94 28.45
CA LYS A 4 14.80 -41.27 27.70
C LYS A 4 14.17 -40.13 28.51
N LYS A 5 13.90 -40.34 29.81
CA LYS A 5 13.41 -39.27 30.70
C LYS A 5 14.40 -38.11 30.83
N LEU A 6 15.70 -38.40 30.94
CA LEU A 6 16.74 -37.38 31.01
C LEU A 6 16.83 -36.56 29.71
N ILE A 7 16.78 -37.22 28.55
CA ILE A 7 16.77 -36.54 27.24
C ILE A 7 15.55 -35.62 27.10
N ILE A 8 14.37 -36.09 27.50
CA ILE A 8 13.14 -35.29 27.48
C ILE A 8 13.27 -34.05 28.38
N ILE A 9 13.81 -34.21 29.60
CA ILE A 9 14.01 -33.10 30.54
C ILE A 9 15.01 -32.08 29.97
N ILE A 10 16.13 -32.53 29.39
CA ILE A 10 17.13 -31.64 28.78
C ILE A 10 16.51 -30.90 27.59
N ALA A 11 15.83 -31.60 26.69
CA ALA A 11 15.16 -31.00 25.54
C ALA A 11 14.10 -29.97 25.97
N ALA A 12 13.28 -30.30 26.97
CA ALA A 12 12.30 -29.37 27.53
C ALA A 12 12.95 -28.14 28.19
N SER A 13 14.09 -28.32 28.86
CA SER A 13 14.83 -27.22 29.51
C SER A 13 15.48 -26.29 28.49
N VAL A 14 16.07 -26.84 27.43
CA VAL A 14 16.64 -26.07 26.32
C VAL A 14 15.53 -25.29 25.60
N LEU A 15 14.39 -25.92 25.34
CA LEU A 15 13.23 -25.26 24.74
C LEU A 15 12.70 -24.14 25.65
N ALA A 16 12.57 -24.37 26.95
CA ALA A 16 12.14 -23.36 27.90
C ALA A 16 13.10 -22.16 27.96
N LEU A 17 14.41 -22.41 27.95
CA LEU A 17 15.42 -21.35 27.91
C LEU A 17 15.38 -20.55 26.60
N ALA A 18 15.16 -21.21 25.46
CA ALA A 18 14.99 -20.54 24.17
C ALA A 18 13.74 -19.65 24.17
N ILE A 19 12.61 -20.13 24.70
CA ILE A 19 11.37 -19.35 24.84
C ILE A 19 11.59 -18.15 25.75
N LEU A 20 12.26 -18.33 26.90
CA LEU A 20 12.58 -17.23 27.82
C LEU A 20 13.50 -16.20 27.18
N ALA A 21 14.49 -16.62 26.40
CA ALA A 21 15.38 -15.71 25.68
C ALA A 21 14.61 -14.90 24.62
N CYS A 22 13.76 -15.55 23.82
CA CYS A 22 12.91 -14.86 22.85
C CYS A 22 11.94 -13.88 23.54
N ALA A 23 11.32 -14.27 24.65
CA ALA A 23 10.44 -13.41 25.43
C ALA A 23 11.19 -12.21 26.03
N ALA A 24 12.43 -12.41 26.50
CA ALA A 24 13.27 -11.33 27.00
C ALA A 24 13.69 -10.35 25.89
N ILE A 25 14.03 -10.85 24.70
CA ILE A 25 14.35 -10.02 23.53
C ILE A 25 13.12 -9.22 23.10
N ALA A 26 11.94 -9.85 23.03
CA ALA A 26 10.68 -9.17 22.72
C ALA A 26 10.36 -8.08 23.74
N ALA A 27 10.47 -8.39 25.04
CA ALA A 27 10.23 -7.43 26.11
C ALA A 27 11.23 -6.25 26.05
N ALA A 28 12.50 -6.53 25.78
CA ALA A 28 13.51 -5.49 25.59
C ALA A 28 13.20 -4.62 24.36
N ALA A 29 12.82 -5.21 23.23
CA ALA A 29 12.43 -4.48 22.03
C ALA A 29 11.24 -3.55 22.29
N MET A 30 10.21 -4.03 23.01
CA MET A 30 9.06 -3.20 23.37
C MET A 30 9.38 -2.10 24.40
N ALA A 31 10.41 -2.28 25.23
CA ALA A 31 10.83 -1.30 26.24
C ALA A 31 11.81 -0.24 25.71
N THR A 32 12.32 -0.39 24.49
CA THR A 32 13.22 0.59 23.85
C THR A 32 12.42 1.69 23.13
N PRO A 33 12.99 2.90 22.96
CA PRO A 33 12.33 3.99 22.23
C PRO A 33 11.89 3.55 20.83
N ALA A 34 10.82 4.17 20.32
CA ALA A 34 10.38 3.92 18.95
C ALA A 34 11.49 4.28 17.94
N VAL A 35 11.60 3.50 16.87
CA VAL A 35 12.49 3.73 15.74
C VAL A 35 11.74 3.94 14.43
N TYR A 36 10.48 3.48 14.35
CA TYR A 36 9.61 3.65 13.18
C TYR A 36 8.71 4.89 13.27
N ASP A 37 8.91 5.75 14.27
CA ASP A 37 8.10 6.94 14.56
C ASP A 37 8.08 7.97 13.42
N ASN A 38 9.15 8.03 12.62
CA ASN A 38 9.26 8.92 11.45
C ASN A 38 8.78 8.28 10.13
N THR A 39 8.23 7.07 10.17
CA THR A 39 7.74 6.38 8.97
C THR A 39 6.23 6.54 8.84
N PHE A 40 5.69 6.47 7.63
CA PHE A 40 4.24 6.50 7.40
C PHE A 40 3.47 5.55 8.32
N VAL A 41 3.94 4.30 8.45
CA VAL A 41 3.28 3.28 9.30
C VAL A 41 3.32 3.63 10.80
N GLY A 42 4.32 4.40 11.25
CA GLY A 42 4.43 4.91 12.62
C GLY A 42 3.31 5.89 13.00
N GLY A 43 2.63 6.50 12.02
CA GLY A 43 1.48 7.38 12.25
C GLY A 43 0.27 6.69 12.92
N LEU A 44 0.24 5.35 12.98
CA LEU A 44 -0.85 4.61 13.64
C LEU A 44 -0.97 4.96 15.12
N GLY A 45 0.16 5.17 15.80
CA GLY A 45 0.18 5.49 17.23
C GLY A 45 -0.60 6.76 17.55
N GLU A 46 -0.33 7.85 16.82
CA GLU A 46 -1.02 9.13 17.02
C GLU A 46 -2.51 9.06 16.67
N LYS A 47 -2.86 8.34 15.61
CA LYS A 47 -4.26 8.08 15.23
C LYS A 47 -5.01 7.30 16.31
N PHE A 48 -4.37 6.33 16.94
CA PHE A 48 -4.93 5.55 18.05
C PHE A 48 -5.07 6.39 19.32
N GLU A 49 -4.11 7.25 19.62
CA GLU A 49 -4.23 8.19 20.73
C GLU A 49 -5.38 9.19 20.50
N ARG A 50 -5.54 9.73 19.29
CA ARG A 50 -6.70 10.58 18.95
C ARG A 50 -8.01 9.83 19.19
N LEU A 51 -8.12 8.61 18.67
CA LEU A 51 -9.32 7.77 18.86
C LEU A 51 -9.70 7.67 20.35
N ASN A 52 -8.72 7.50 21.24
CA ASN A 52 -8.93 7.32 22.68
C ASN A 52 -9.15 8.63 23.46
N THR A 53 -8.72 9.77 22.91
CA THR A 53 -8.71 11.06 23.62
C THR A 53 -9.80 12.03 23.16
N VAL A 54 -10.34 11.87 21.94
CA VAL A 54 -11.48 12.68 21.47
C VAL A 54 -12.70 12.45 22.34
N GLU A 55 -13.19 13.51 22.97
CA GLU A 55 -14.37 13.50 23.83
C GLU A 55 -15.66 13.71 23.03
N GLY A 56 -16.75 13.09 23.50
CA GLY A 56 -18.07 13.23 22.90
C GLY A 56 -18.29 12.35 21.67
N ARG A 57 -19.35 12.66 20.93
CA ARG A 57 -19.75 11.93 19.72
C ARG A 57 -18.84 12.31 18.56
N LYS A 58 -18.23 11.34 17.91
CA LYS A 58 -17.24 11.54 16.84
C LYS A 58 -17.55 10.72 15.60
N ILE A 59 -16.96 11.14 14.48
CA ILE A 59 -16.94 10.37 13.24
C ILE A 59 -15.61 9.63 13.20
N VAL A 60 -15.63 8.31 13.03
CA VAL A 60 -14.42 7.47 12.89
C VAL A 60 -14.38 6.90 11.48
N ILE A 61 -13.41 7.34 10.69
CA ILE A 61 -13.19 6.79 9.35
C ILE A 61 -12.21 5.63 9.46
N VAL A 62 -12.65 4.43 9.10
CA VAL A 62 -11.85 3.19 9.13
C VAL A 62 -11.58 2.75 7.70
N GLY A 63 -10.33 2.78 7.27
CA GLY A 63 -9.92 2.43 5.90
C GLY A 63 -8.42 2.20 5.80
N GLY A 64 -7.89 2.07 4.57
CA GLY A 64 -6.45 2.05 4.33
C GLY A 64 -5.89 3.46 4.10
N SER A 65 -4.92 3.55 3.19
CA SER A 65 -4.22 4.80 2.85
C SER A 65 -5.07 5.78 2.07
N SER A 66 -6.07 5.33 1.33
CA SER A 66 -7.03 6.19 0.64
C SER A 66 -7.73 7.17 1.58
N ALA A 67 -8.07 6.74 2.80
CA ALA A 67 -8.63 7.61 3.82
C ALA A 67 -7.60 8.63 4.34
N ALA A 68 -6.34 8.22 4.57
CA ALA A 68 -5.27 9.13 4.98
C ALA A 68 -4.97 10.21 3.92
N PHE A 69 -4.92 9.81 2.65
CA PHE A 69 -4.61 10.69 1.51
C PHE A 69 -5.80 11.49 0.99
N GLY A 70 -7.03 11.04 1.26
CA GLY A 70 -8.22 11.47 0.53
C GLY A 70 -9.11 12.48 1.25
N LEU A 71 -8.87 12.79 2.53
CA LEU A 71 -9.83 13.52 3.35
C LEU A 71 -9.32 14.88 3.83
N ASP A 72 -10.22 15.85 3.83
CA ASP A 72 -10.14 17.07 4.63
C ASP A 72 -11.11 16.91 5.81
N SER A 73 -10.62 16.32 6.90
CA SER A 73 -11.45 16.08 8.09
C SER A 73 -11.92 17.37 8.74
N THR A 74 -11.18 18.47 8.61
CA THR A 74 -11.62 19.79 9.11
C THR A 74 -12.89 20.26 8.41
N LEU A 75 -13.01 20.00 7.10
CA LEU A 75 -14.23 20.28 6.34
C LEU A 75 -15.41 19.40 6.78
N ILE A 76 -15.16 18.13 7.08
CA ILE A 76 -16.19 17.23 7.63
C ILE A 76 -16.67 17.73 9.00
N GLU A 77 -15.75 18.10 9.89
CA GLU A 77 -16.05 18.67 11.22
C GLU A 77 -16.86 19.97 11.08
N LYS A 78 -16.51 20.85 10.14
CA LYS A 78 -17.23 22.11 9.87
C LYS A 78 -18.72 21.90 9.56
N TYR A 79 -19.05 20.87 8.78
CA TYR A 79 -20.42 20.63 8.34
C TYR A 79 -21.24 19.75 9.30
N THR A 80 -20.59 18.78 9.93
CA THR A 80 -21.26 17.83 10.82
C THR A 80 -21.33 18.31 12.26
N GLY A 81 -20.41 19.21 12.66
CA GLY A 81 -20.24 19.63 14.06
C GLY A 81 -19.69 18.52 14.96
N MET A 82 -19.22 17.41 14.38
CA MET A 82 -18.68 16.26 15.10
C MET A 82 -17.17 16.20 14.85
N PRO A 83 -16.32 16.02 15.89
CA PRO A 83 -14.91 15.72 15.71
C PRO A 83 -14.71 14.49 14.82
N VAL A 84 -13.67 14.49 14.00
CA VAL A 84 -13.34 13.39 13.10
C VAL A 84 -12.05 12.74 13.56
N VAL A 85 -12.04 11.41 13.55
CA VAL A 85 -10.85 10.57 13.70
C VAL A 85 -10.63 9.88 12.36
N ASN A 86 -9.69 10.39 11.56
CA ASN A 86 -9.23 9.70 10.37
C ASN A 86 -8.33 8.53 10.80
N PHE A 87 -8.97 7.39 11.02
CA PHE A 87 -8.35 6.14 11.44
C PHE A 87 -8.01 5.24 10.24
N GLY A 88 -7.80 5.82 9.06
CA GLY A 88 -7.17 5.14 7.93
C GLY A 88 -5.67 5.37 7.91
N LEU A 89 -4.88 4.38 7.45
CA LEU A 89 -3.43 4.54 7.37
C LEU A 89 -2.79 3.80 6.21
N TYR A 90 -2.53 2.51 6.33
CA TYR A 90 -1.70 1.78 5.37
C TYR A 90 -2.39 0.46 4.98
N ALA A 91 -2.63 0.27 3.68
CA ALA A 91 -3.28 -0.93 3.15
C ALA A 91 -2.57 -2.23 3.58
N ALA A 92 -1.24 -2.21 3.75
CA ALA A 92 -0.46 -3.35 4.23
C ALA A 92 -0.78 -3.76 5.68
N LEU A 93 -1.43 -2.91 6.48
CA LEU A 93 -1.92 -3.30 7.81
C LEU A 93 -3.15 -4.22 7.73
N GLY A 94 -3.92 -4.09 6.65
CA GLY A 94 -5.18 -4.77 6.42
C GLY A 94 -6.36 -4.14 7.14
N THR A 95 -7.50 -4.08 6.47
CA THR A 95 -8.75 -3.51 6.99
C THR A 95 -9.22 -4.20 8.28
N LYS A 96 -8.94 -5.50 8.43
CA LYS A 96 -9.23 -6.25 9.66
C LYS A 96 -8.56 -5.61 10.89
N LEU A 97 -7.28 -5.23 10.78
CA LEU A 97 -6.57 -4.62 11.91
C LEU A 97 -7.20 -3.27 12.28
N MET A 98 -7.52 -2.45 11.28
CA MET A 98 -8.11 -1.13 11.50
C MET A 98 -9.50 -1.24 12.17
N MET A 99 -10.31 -2.24 11.78
CA MET A 99 -11.57 -2.57 12.46
C MET A 99 -11.36 -3.10 13.90
N ASP A 100 -10.26 -3.79 14.19
CA ASP A 100 -9.98 -4.32 15.53
C ASP A 100 -9.56 -3.21 16.49
N LEU A 101 -8.63 -2.36 16.06
CA LEU A 101 -8.10 -1.28 16.89
C LEU A 101 -9.14 -0.19 17.14
N SER A 102 -9.98 0.13 16.14
CA SER A 102 -11.03 1.15 16.29
C SER A 102 -12.05 0.83 17.39
N ARG A 103 -12.21 -0.45 17.77
CA ARG A 103 -13.08 -0.87 18.90
C ARG A 103 -12.67 -0.30 20.24
N ALA A 104 -11.43 0.18 20.38
CA ALA A 104 -10.90 0.68 21.64
C ALA A 104 -11.78 1.79 22.25
N ASN A 105 -12.36 2.66 21.42
CA ASN A 105 -13.12 3.80 21.91
C ASN A 105 -14.30 4.21 21.00
N ILE A 106 -14.96 3.26 20.33
CA ILE A 106 -16.26 3.51 19.69
C ILE A 106 -17.35 3.51 20.77
N GLY A 107 -18.15 4.57 20.82
CA GLY A 107 -19.14 4.78 21.88
C GLY A 107 -20.49 5.33 21.39
N PRO A 108 -21.39 5.65 22.33
CA PRO A 108 -22.76 6.05 22.00
C PRO A 108 -22.86 7.30 21.14
N GLY A 109 -23.52 7.17 20.00
CA GLY A 109 -23.78 8.23 19.03
C GLY A 109 -22.59 8.59 18.14
N ASP A 110 -21.52 7.78 18.16
CA ASP A 110 -20.48 7.85 17.15
C ASP A 110 -21.01 7.41 15.78
N VAL A 111 -20.37 7.88 14.72
CA VAL A 111 -20.62 7.47 13.34
C VAL A 111 -19.35 6.85 12.79
N VAL A 112 -19.42 5.57 12.42
CA VAL A 112 -18.29 4.84 11.83
C VAL A 112 -18.49 4.76 10.32
N VAL A 113 -17.49 5.12 9.55
CA VAL A 113 -17.47 4.91 8.08
C VAL A 113 -16.37 3.91 7.78
N LEU A 114 -16.77 2.70 7.38
CA LEU A 114 -15.83 1.68 6.90
C LEU A 114 -15.64 1.87 5.40
N ALA A 115 -14.47 2.33 4.98
CA ALA A 115 -14.11 2.65 3.60
C ALA A 115 -12.77 1.99 3.21
N PRO A 116 -12.73 0.65 3.05
CA PRO A 116 -11.57 -0.03 2.50
C PRO A 116 -11.34 0.36 1.03
N GLU A 117 -10.10 0.25 0.58
CA GLU A 117 -9.79 0.30 -0.85
C GLU A 117 -10.55 -0.79 -1.63
N MET A 118 -10.87 -0.54 -2.90
CA MET A 118 -11.58 -1.52 -3.74
C MET A 118 -10.61 -2.49 -4.41
N ASP A 119 -9.83 -3.19 -3.57
CA ASP A 119 -8.87 -4.21 -3.97
C ASP A 119 -9.00 -5.49 -3.13
N ALA A 120 -8.52 -6.62 -3.66
CA ALA A 120 -8.69 -7.92 -3.03
C ALA A 120 -8.00 -8.06 -1.67
N GLN A 121 -6.88 -7.36 -1.43
CA GLN A 121 -6.14 -7.44 -0.16
C GLN A 121 -6.92 -6.73 0.94
N THR A 122 -7.34 -5.48 0.71
CA THR A 122 -8.05 -4.66 1.71
C THR A 122 -9.49 -5.13 1.93
N MET A 123 -10.09 -5.82 0.95
CA MET A 123 -11.41 -6.44 1.04
C MET A 123 -11.35 -7.90 1.53
N SER A 124 -10.33 -8.24 2.32
CA SER A 124 -10.13 -9.56 2.91
C SER A 124 -9.73 -9.48 4.40
N LEU A 125 -9.50 -10.65 5.01
CA LEU A 125 -8.93 -10.77 6.36
C LEU A 125 -7.39 -10.73 6.37
N TYR A 126 -6.77 -10.16 5.32
CA TYR A 126 -5.33 -9.95 5.24
C TYR A 126 -4.78 -9.29 6.53
N PHE A 127 -3.61 -9.76 6.95
CA PHE A 127 -2.94 -9.28 8.14
C PHE A 127 -1.43 -9.43 7.98
N ASN A 128 -0.70 -8.32 8.08
CA ASN A 128 0.75 -8.29 8.03
C ASN A 128 1.33 -8.11 9.44
N PRO A 129 1.94 -9.15 10.05
CA PRO A 129 2.47 -9.06 11.40
C PRO A 129 3.67 -8.11 11.51
N ASP A 130 4.54 -8.06 10.50
CA ASP A 130 5.72 -7.20 10.54
C ASP A 130 5.33 -5.71 10.47
N ALA A 131 4.48 -5.33 9.51
CA ALA A 131 3.97 -3.95 9.41
C ALA A 131 3.20 -3.56 10.67
N THR A 132 2.44 -4.49 11.26
CA THR A 132 1.74 -4.26 12.53
C THR A 132 2.70 -3.96 13.69
N LEU A 133 3.80 -4.72 13.82
CA LEU A 133 4.80 -4.45 14.87
C LEU A 133 5.49 -3.10 14.67
N MET A 134 5.78 -2.72 13.42
CA MET A 134 6.31 -1.40 13.08
C MET A 134 5.32 -0.28 13.45
N ALA A 135 4.04 -0.46 13.12
CA ALA A 135 2.98 0.52 13.41
C ALA A 135 2.73 0.71 14.91
N MET A 136 2.93 -0.36 15.69
CA MET A 136 2.75 -0.34 17.14
C MET A 136 4.01 0.08 17.89
N ASP A 137 5.10 0.37 17.20
CA ASP A 137 6.35 0.75 17.84
C ASP A 137 6.20 2.08 18.58
N GLY A 138 6.38 2.04 19.90
CA GLY A 138 6.11 3.17 20.80
C GLY A 138 4.71 3.17 21.44
N ASN A 139 3.78 2.33 20.96
CA ASN A 139 2.45 2.17 21.55
C ASN A 139 1.95 0.71 21.50
N PHE A 140 2.71 -0.19 22.15
CA PHE A 140 2.36 -1.62 22.24
C PHE A 140 1.11 -1.92 23.07
N GLY A 141 0.48 -0.91 23.70
CA GLY A 141 -0.84 -1.05 24.31
C GLY A 141 -1.89 -1.51 23.30
N MET A 142 -1.74 -1.13 22.03
CA MET A 142 -2.62 -1.57 20.94
C MET A 142 -2.72 -3.10 20.79
N LEU A 143 -1.72 -3.87 21.25
CA LEU A 143 -1.74 -5.34 21.21
C LEU A 143 -2.94 -5.94 21.96
N THR A 144 -3.50 -5.24 22.96
CA THR A 144 -4.66 -5.73 23.72
C THR A 144 -5.96 -5.70 22.93
N HIS A 145 -5.99 -5.01 21.78
CA HIS A 145 -7.16 -4.87 20.93
C HIS A 145 -7.17 -5.85 19.75
N LEU A 146 -6.09 -6.62 19.56
CA LEU A 146 -5.99 -7.60 18.48
C LEU A 146 -6.93 -8.78 18.69
N ARG A 147 -7.59 -9.21 17.61
CA ARG A 147 -8.52 -10.36 17.64
C ARG A 147 -8.07 -11.50 16.75
N GLY A 148 -8.49 -12.72 17.12
CA GLY A 148 -8.23 -13.94 16.36
C GLY A 148 -6.81 -14.48 16.56
N GLY A 149 -6.31 -15.22 15.56
CA GLY A 149 -4.96 -15.82 15.59
C GLY A 149 -3.80 -14.84 15.42
N ASN A 150 -4.07 -13.54 15.23
CA ASN A 150 -3.09 -12.52 14.87
C ASN A 150 -1.93 -12.40 15.87
N LEU A 151 -2.20 -12.64 17.17
CA LEU A 151 -1.14 -12.62 18.20
C LEU A 151 -0.08 -13.70 17.96
N PHE A 152 -0.46 -14.88 17.45
CA PHE A 152 0.52 -15.93 17.12
C PHE A 152 1.38 -15.54 15.93
N SER A 153 0.81 -14.88 14.91
CA SER A 153 1.56 -14.36 13.77
C SER A 153 2.57 -13.29 14.22
N LEU A 154 2.18 -12.40 15.15
CA LEU A 154 3.08 -11.41 15.73
C LEU A 154 4.21 -12.03 16.54
N LEU A 155 3.94 -13.07 17.33
CA LEU A 155 4.98 -13.80 18.05
C LEU A 155 6.02 -14.40 17.10
N GLY A 156 5.61 -14.81 15.89
CA GLY A 156 6.50 -15.27 14.83
C GLY A 156 7.37 -14.17 14.23
N ALA A 157 6.83 -12.96 14.04
CA ALA A 157 7.55 -11.81 13.48
C ALA A 157 8.45 -11.08 14.50
N MET A 158 8.14 -11.21 15.80
CA MET A 158 8.80 -10.47 16.88
C MET A 158 10.35 -10.58 16.90
N PRO A 159 10.98 -11.75 16.67
CA PRO A 159 12.44 -11.84 16.67
C PRO A 159 13.09 -11.00 15.57
N ARG A 160 12.46 -10.94 14.38
CA ARG A 160 12.94 -10.12 13.25
C ARG A 160 12.82 -8.65 13.58
N PHE A 161 11.62 -8.22 14.00
CA PHE A 161 11.36 -6.85 14.43
C PHE A 161 12.34 -6.39 15.52
N ALA A 162 12.56 -7.21 16.55
CA ALA A 162 13.50 -6.90 17.63
C ALA A 162 14.94 -6.78 17.12
N GLY A 163 15.38 -7.67 16.22
CA GLY A 163 16.70 -7.60 15.59
C GLY A 163 16.91 -6.34 14.77
N GLU A 164 15.94 -5.99 13.91
CA GLU A 164 15.99 -4.77 13.09
C GLU A 164 15.98 -3.52 13.97
N LYS A 165 15.10 -3.46 14.99
CA LYS A 165 15.03 -2.33 15.93
C LYS A 165 16.33 -2.13 16.70
N ILE A 166 16.93 -3.21 17.21
CA ILE A 166 18.25 -3.13 17.87
C ILE A 166 19.31 -2.64 16.87
N GLY A 167 19.28 -3.11 15.63
CA GLY A 167 20.14 -2.64 14.55
C GLY A 167 20.10 -1.11 14.41
N TYR A 168 18.91 -0.55 14.20
CA TYR A 168 18.72 0.90 14.08
C TYR A 168 19.15 1.68 15.33
N LEU A 169 18.85 1.17 16.53
CA LEU A 169 19.30 1.81 17.78
C LEU A 169 20.83 1.80 17.93
N THR A 170 21.50 0.75 17.43
CA THR A 170 22.97 0.65 17.50
C THR A 170 23.69 1.45 16.42
N SER A 171 23.11 1.58 15.21
CA SER A 171 23.67 2.42 14.15
C SER A 171 23.40 3.91 14.37
N GLY A 172 22.28 4.25 15.00
CA GLY A 172 21.78 5.62 15.10
C GLY A 172 21.04 6.10 13.85
N GLU A 173 20.88 5.24 12.84
CA GLU A 173 20.19 5.51 11.58
C GLU A 173 18.79 4.92 11.68
N LYS A 174 17.81 5.73 12.10
CA LYS A 174 16.41 5.32 12.13
C LYS A 174 15.82 5.35 10.71
N PRO A 175 14.90 4.44 10.36
CA PRO A 175 14.15 4.54 9.13
C PRO A 175 13.32 5.83 9.12
N THR A 176 13.30 6.52 7.98
CA THR A 176 12.52 7.74 7.78
C THR A 176 11.60 7.59 6.58
N GLY A 177 10.40 8.17 6.67
CA GLY A 177 9.55 8.33 5.51
C GLY A 177 10.18 9.29 4.49
N SER A 178 9.68 9.26 3.26
CA SER A 178 10.09 10.20 2.21
C SER A 178 8.86 10.76 1.49
N GLY A 179 8.94 12.05 1.13
CA GLY A 179 7.84 12.76 0.48
C GLY A 179 6.52 12.64 1.27
N ALA A 180 5.46 12.20 0.58
CA ALA A 180 4.12 12.02 1.13
C ALA A 180 4.02 10.92 2.21
N TYR A 181 5.07 10.13 2.42
CA TYR A 181 5.09 8.99 3.34
C TYR A 181 5.91 9.24 4.62
N ASP A 182 6.16 10.50 4.94
CA ASP A 182 6.70 10.92 6.24
C ASP A 182 5.56 11.21 7.22
N SER A 183 5.64 10.65 8.44
CA SER A 183 4.59 10.79 9.46
C SER A 183 4.40 12.23 9.93
N SER A 184 5.39 13.11 9.77
CA SER A 184 5.28 14.53 10.13
C SER A 184 4.23 15.30 9.33
N TYR A 185 3.74 14.74 8.22
CA TYR A 185 2.66 15.34 7.42
C TYR A 185 1.26 14.95 7.90
N PHE A 186 1.10 14.12 8.93
CA PHE A 186 -0.22 13.90 9.53
C PHE A 186 -0.66 15.11 10.36
N ASN A 187 -1.88 15.59 10.11
CA ASN A 187 -2.52 16.58 10.99
C ASN A 187 -3.13 15.91 12.23
N GLU A 188 -3.71 16.72 13.11
CA GLU A 188 -4.33 16.25 14.35
C GLU A 188 -5.48 15.26 14.12
N GLN A 189 -6.21 15.35 13.00
CA GLN A 189 -7.28 14.43 12.62
C GLN A 189 -6.75 13.09 12.09
N GLY A 190 -5.51 13.08 11.60
CA GLY A 190 -4.87 11.97 10.90
C GLY A 190 -4.89 12.11 9.37
N ASP A 191 -5.28 13.24 8.81
CA ASP A 191 -5.20 13.46 7.36
C ASP A 191 -3.76 13.76 6.95
N LEU A 192 -3.39 13.35 5.74
CA LEU A 192 -2.09 13.64 5.16
C LEU A 192 -2.06 15.03 4.48
N THR A 193 -1.23 15.92 4.99
CA THR A 193 -1.12 17.33 4.57
C THR A 193 0.05 17.64 3.62
N TYR A 194 0.78 16.62 3.16
CA TYR A 194 1.85 16.79 2.18
C TYR A 194 1.33 17.46 0.89
N PRO A 195 1.93 18.52 0.34
CA PRO A 195 1.45 19.13 -0.90
C PRO A 195 1.52 18.17 -2.09
N ARG A 196 0.40 17.94 -2.76
CA ARG A 196 0.26 17.01 -3.89
C ARG A 196 -0.48 17.74 -5.01
N PRO A 197 0.22 18.52 -5.86
CA PRO A 197 -0.45 19.38 -6.83
C PRO A 197 -1.03 18.64 -8.04
N GLU A 198 -0.49 17.46 -8.39
CA GLU A 198 -0.80 16.77 -9.63
C GLU A 198 -0.58 15.24 -9.55
N ASN A 199 -0.95 14.54 -10.62
CA ASN A 199 -0.75 13.10 -10.79
C ASN A 199 0.70 12.82 -11.25
N VAL A 200 1.42 12.01 -10.47
CA VAL A 200 2.82 11.62 -10.72
C VAL A 200 2.99 10.18 -11.21
N MET A 201 1.89 9.41 -11.33
CA MET A 201 1.93 8.04 -11.85
C MET A 201 2.30 8.02 -13.32
N GLY A 202 3.23 7.16 -13.75
CA GLY A 202 3.76 7.14 -15.13
C GLY A 202 2.70 6.99 -16.23
N MET A 203 1.64 6.23 -15.98
CA MET A 203 0.53 6.04 -16.92
C MET A 203 -0.74 6.79 -16.51
N TYR A 204 -0.62 7.70 -15.54
CA TYR A 204 -1.71 8.37 -14.83
C TYR A 204 -2.60 7.44 -13.98
N TYR A 205 -2.31 6.14 -14.03
CA TYR A 205 -2.80 5.10 -13.15
C TYR A 205 -1.69 4.05 -12.94
N ASP A 206 -1.83 3.21 -11.92
CA ASP A 206 -0.98 2.03 -11.71
C ASP A 206 -1.67 0.78 -12.29
N PRO A 207 -1.13 0.17 -13.36
CA PRO A 207 -1.76 -0.97 -14.02
C PRO A 207 -1.71 -2.24 -13.18
N ASN A 208 -0.98 -2.23 -12.07
CA ASN A 208 -0.80 -3.40 -11.24
C ASN A 208 -1.80 -3.51 -10.10
N THR A 209 -2.52 -2.42 -9.84
CA THR A 209 -3.55 -2.29 -8.80
C THR A 209 -4.88 -1.92 -9.43
N MET A 210 -5.27 -2.69 -10.45
CA MET A 210 -6.57 -2.52 -11.12
C MET A 210 -7.72 -2.68 -10.13
N ILE A 211 -8.76 -1.88 -10.32
CA ILE A 211 -9.92 -1.79 -9.45
C ILE A 211 -11.00 -2.73 -9.97
N HIS A 212 -11.37 -3.71 -9.14
CA HIS A 212 -12.37 -4.72 -9.46
C HIS A 212 -13.63 -4.49 -8.63
N LEU A 213 -14.68 -3.97 -9.29
CA LEU A 213 -16.01 -3.79 -8.69
C LEU A 213 -16.91 -4.96 -9.05
N SER A 214 -16.64 -6.12 -8.45
CA SER A 214 -17.36 -7.36 -8.74
C SER A 214 -17.97 -7.98 -7.49
N ALA A 215 -19.12 -8.65 -7.66
CA ALA A 215 -19.88 -9.23 -6.55
C ALA A 215 -19.14 -10.36 -5.80
N ASP A 216 -18.09 -10.94 -6.39
CA ASP A 216 -17.24 -11.97 -5.80
C ASP A 216 -16.02 -11.40 -5.06
N MET A 217 -15.77 -10.09 -5.14
CA MET A 217 -14.57 -9.47 -4.59
C MET A 217 -14.49 -9.53 -3.05
N PRO A 218 -15.55 -9.23 -2.27
CA PRO A 218 -15.48 -9.38 -0.81
C PRO A 218 -15.58 -10.87 -0.45
N ALA A 219 -14.52 -11.42 0.15
CA ALA A 219 -14.52 -12.82 0.59
C ALA A 219 -15.65 -13.08 1.62
N PRO A 220 -16.33 -14.24 1.61
CA PRO A 220 -17.44 -14.53 2.54
C PRO A 220 -17.07 -14.36 4.03
N GLU A 221 -15.86 -14.74 4.42
CA GLU A 221 -15.32 -14.55 5.77
C GLU A 221 -15.10 -13.08 6.12
N PHE A 222 -14.78 -12.24 5.14
CA PHE A 222 -14.63 -10.80 5.33
C PHE A 222 -16.00 -10.13 5.52
N ILE A 223 -17.00 -10.51 4.70
CA ILE A 223 -18.39 -10.09 4.89
C ILE A 223 -18.90 -10.47 6.30
N ALA A 224 -18.64 -11.71 6.72
CA ALA A 224 -19.03 -12.17 8.06
C ALA A 224 -18.35 -11.33 9.16
N TYR A 225 -17.09 -10.95 8.96
CA TYR A 225 -16.35 -10.10 9.89
C TYR A 225 -16.90 -8.67 9.97
N ILE A 226 -17.20 -8.06 8.82
CA ILE A 226 -17.85 -6.73 8.77
C ILE A 226 -19.18 -6.81 9.53
N ASN A 227 -19.98 -7.85 9.32
CA ASN A 227 -21.27 -7.98 9.99
C ASN A 227 -21.15 -8.15 11.51
N GLU A 228 -20.12 -8.84 12.02
CA GLU A 228 -19.81 -8.87 13.45
C GLU A 228 -19.34 -7.49 13.96
N TYR A 229 -18.52 -6.78 13.19
CA TYR A 229 -18.11 -5.42 13.53
C TYR A 229 -19.27 -4.42 13.55
N VAL A 230 -20.24 -4.56 12.63
CA VAL A 230 -21.47 -3.78 12.61
C VAL A 230 -22.31 -4.02 13.86
N GLN A 231 -22.46 -5.29 14.26
CA GLN A 231 -23.15 -5.63 15.50
C GLN A 231 -22.45 -5.04 16.72
N PHE A 232 -21.12 -5.06 16.75
CA PHE A 232 -20.34 -4.41 17.80
C PHE A 232 -20.60 -2.90 17.85
N CYS A 233 -20.47 -2.18 16.73
CA CYS A 233 -20.68 -0.73 16.70
C CYS A 233 -22.07 -0.36 17.24
N ARG A 234 -23.11 -1.04 16.76
CA ARG A 234 -24.48 -0.84 17.26
C ARG A 234 -24.66 -1.19 18.73
N SER A 235 -23.97 -2.23 19.23
CA SER A 235 -24.00 -2.57 20.66
C SER A 235 -23.36 -1.50 21.56
N GLN A 236 -22.42 -0.71 21.01
CA GLN A 236 -21.85 0.46 21.69
C GLN A 236 -22.72 1.72 21.54
N GLY A 237 -23.82 1.64 20.78
CA GLY A 237 -24.70 2.77 20.47
C GLY A 237 -24.20 3.65 19.32
N ALA A 238 -23.25 3.19 18.52
CA ALA A 238 -22.78 3.88 17.32
C ALA A 238 -23.55 3.44 16.07
N GLU A 239 -23.65 4.34 15.10
CA GLU A 239 -24.07 3.99 13.73
C GLU A 239 -22.87 3.68 12.86
N ILE A 240 -23.06 2.83 11.87
CA ILE A 240 -21.99 2.43 10.95
C ILE A 240 -22.52 2.37 9.52
N TYR A 241 -21.71 2.86 8.60
CA TYR A 241 -21.94 2.82 7.17
C TYR A 241 -20.75 2.23 6.44
N PHE A 242 -21.01 1.59 5.30
CA PHE A 242 -19.97 1.21 4.36
C PHE A 242 -19.82 2.32 3.33
N GLY A 243 -18.66 2.99 3.32
CA GLY A 243 -18.34 4.05 2.37
C GLY A 243 -17.42 3.56 1.26
N PHE A 244 -17.30 4.36 0.20
CA PHE A 244 -16.42 4.07 -0.93
C PHE A 244 -15.15 4.93 -0.86
N CYS A 245 -13.98 4.30 -1.03
CA CYS A 245 -12.74 5.02 -1.26
C CYS A 245 -12.79 5.74 -2.62
N PRO A 246 -12.01 6.80 -2.84
CA PRO A 246 -11.81 7.34 -4.18
C PRO A 246 -11.15 6.31 -5.10
N MET A 247 -11.59 6.25 -6.36
CA MET A 247 -11.15 5.27 -7.35
C MET A 247 -10.80 5.95 -8.67
N ASN A 248 -9.61 5.67 -9.20
CA ASN A 248 -9.17 6.21 -10.48
C ASN A 248 -9.90 5.54 -11.64
N GLU A 249 -10.62 6.32 -12.45
CA GLU A 249 -11.39 5.84 -13.61
C GLU A 249 -10.52 5.03 -14.59
N MET A 250 -9.27 5.46 -14.82
CA MET A 250 -8.35 4.75 -15.72
C MET A 250 -7.91 3.37 -15.18
N ALA A 251 -8.09 3.13 -13.87
CA ALA A 251 -7.71 1.88 -13.22
C ALA A 251 -8.86 0.88 -13.11
N LEU A 252 -10.05 1.19 -13.60
CA LEU A 252 -11.16 0.24 -13.61
C LEU A 252 -10.81 -0.97 -14.49
N ALA A 253 -11.07 -2.17 -13.97
CA ALA A 253 -10.81 -3.41 -14.69
C ALA A 253 -11.52 -3.44 -16.06
N GLU A 254 -10.91 -4.13 -17.03
CA GLU A 254 -11.49 -4.28 -18.35
C GLU A 254 -12.91 -4.89 -18.25
N GLY A 255 -13.87 -4.26 -18.93
CA GLY A 255 -15.27 -4.69 -18.91
C GLY A 255 -16.10 -4.16 -17.74
N THR A 256 -15.56 -3.29 -16.88
CA THR A 256 -16.38 -2.54 -15.91
C THR A 256 -17.38 -1.63 -16.65
N THR A 257 -18.67 -1.84 -16.38
CA THR A 257 -19.80 -1.03 -16.88
C THR A 257 -20.63 -0.47 -15.73
N PRO A 258 -21.46 0.57 -15.95
CA PRO A 258 -22.40 1.07 -14.95
C PRO A 258 -23.30 -0.04 -14.36
N GLU A 259 -23.72 -1.00 -15.17
CA GLU A 259 -24.52 -2.15 -14.71
C GLU A 259 -23.73 -3.08 -13.79
N SER A 260 -22.44 -3.31 -14.07
CA SER A 260 -21.58 -4.11 -13.20
C SER A 260 -21.34 -3.42 -11.85
N ILE A 261 -21.18 -2.10 -11.85
CA ILE A 261 -21.03 -1.29 -10.63
C ILE A 261 -22.31 -1.35 -9.81
N ALA A 262 -23.47 -1.15 -10.42
CA ALA A 262 -24.75 -1.27 -9.73
C ALA A 262 -24.98 -2.67 -9.16
N ALA A 263 -24.60 -3.73 -9.89
CA ALA A 263 -24.70 -5.10 -9.41
C ALA A 263 -23.78 -5.37 -8.20
N PHE A 264 -22.58 -4.78 -8.19
CA PHE A 264 -21.67 -4.81 -7.04
C PHE A 264 -22.28 -4.10 -5.82
N GLU A 265 -22.82 -2.90 -6.01
CA GLU A 265 -23.51 -2.16 -4.93
C GLU A 265 -24.71 -2.93 -4.38
N ASP A 266 -25.52 -3.53 -5.24
CA ASP A 266 -26.69 -4.33 -4.82
C ASP A 266 -26.28 -5.61 -4.08
N HIS A 267 -25.15 -6.21 -4.48
CA HIS A 267 -24.54 -7.29 -3.72
C HIS A 267 -24.15 -6.83 -2.32
N LEU A 268 -23.42 -5.71 -2.19
CA LEU A 268 -23.04 -5.16 -0.89
C LEU A 268 -24.26 -4.83 -0.01
N LYS A 269 -25.29 -4.17 -0.56
CA LYS A 269 -26.55 -3.88 0.16
C LYS A 269 -27.24 -5.15 0.68
N THR A 270 -27.10 -6.26 -0.04
CA THR A 270 -27.72 -7.54 0.31
C THR A 270 -26.97 -8.26 1.42
N VAL A 271 -25.63 -8.23 1.39
CA VAL A 271 -24.78 -9.06 2.26
C VAL A 271 -24.26 -8.33 3.50
N LEU A 272 -24.17 -7.00 3.47
CA LEU A 272 -23.72 -6.19 4.60
C LEU A 272 -24.86 -5.85 5.55
N GLY A 273 -24.58 -5.90 6.84
CA GLY A 273 -25.51 -5.56 7.92
C GLY A 273 -25.68 -4.06 8.14
N CYS A 274 -25.03 -3.21 7.35
CA CYS A 274 -25.04 -1.75 7.42
C CYS A 274 -25.43 -1.14 6.07
N SER A 275 -25.83 0.14 6.09
CA SER A 275 -26.19 0.87 4.88
C SER A 275 -24.93 1.34 4.15
N LEU A 276 -25.01 1.42 2.82
CA LEU A 276 -24.00 2.11 2.03
C LEU A 276 -24.11 3.62 2.25
N LEU A 277 -22.97 4.30 2.28
CA LEU A 277 -22.85 5.75 2.27
C LEU A 277 -22.51 6.17 0.84
N GLY A 278 -23.50 6.69 0.11
CA GLY A 278 -23.32 7.04 -1.29
C GLY A 278 -23.43 5.86 -2.27
N THR A 279 -22.86 6.06 -3.45
CA THR A 279 -22.70 5.04 -4.50
C THR A 279 -21.24 4.92 -4.89
N ALA A 280 -20.81 3.77 -5.41
CA ALA A 280 -19.44 3.59 -5.89
C ALA A 280 -19.14 4.56 -7.04
N SER A 281 -20.14 4.83 -7.88
CA SER A 281 -20.02 5.73 -9.03
C SER A 281 -19.68 7.17 -8.64
N ASP A 282 -20.17 7.66 -7.50
CA ASP A 282 -19.90 9.02 -7.01
C ASP A 282 -18.45 9.20 -6.51
N HIS A 283 -17.70 8.09 -6.39
CA HIS A 283 -16.32 8.04 -5.91
C HIS A 283 -15.33 7.62 -6.99
N ILE A 284 -15.78 7.46 -8.23
CA ILE A 284 -14.92 7.26 -9.40
C ILE A 284 -14.57 8.64 -9.96
N PHE A 285 -13.28 8.99 -9.94
CA PHE A 285 -12.77 10.27 -10.39
C PHE A 285 -11.80 10.08 -11.56
N SER A 286 -11.70 11.10 -12.42
CA SER A 286 -10.72 11.10 -13.50
C SER A 286 -9.28 11.14 -12.96
N ALA A 287 -8.33 10.66 -13.75
CA ALA A 287 -6.94 10.49 -13.32
C ALA A 287 -6.28 11.81 -12.84
N GLU A 288 -6.74 12.97 -13.31
CA GLU A 288 -6.28 14.29 -12.88
C GLU A 288 -6.39 14.54 -11.38
N PHE A 289 -7.27 13.82 -10.66
CA PHE A 289 -7.48 14.00 -9.22
C PHE A 289 -6.61 13.10 -8.35
N PHE A 290 -5.82 12.21 -8.96
CA PHE A 290 -4.94 11.29 -8.25
C PHE A 290 -3.51 11.81 -8.15
N PHE A 291 -2.75 11.25 -7.21
CA PHE A 291 -1.36 11.57 -6.94
C PHE A 291 -0.45 10.45 -7.44
N ASP A 292 -0.21 9.40 -6.64
CA ASP A 292 0.80 8.38 -6.90
C ASP A 292 0.27 6.93 -6.86
N SER A 293 -1.03 6.74 -6.65
CA SER A 293 -1.71 5.44 -6.75
C SER A 293 -3.14 5.60 -7.26
N ASN A 294 -3.81 4.48 -7.55
CA ASN A 294 -5.21 4.46 -7.98
C ASN A 294 -6.22 4.86 -6.89
N PHE A 295 -5.75 5.12 -5.67
CA PHE A 295 -6.58 5.48 -4.52
C PHE A 295 -6.09 6.76 -3.80
N HIS A 296 -4.88 7.25 -4.07
CA HIS A 296 -4.33 8.44 -3.42
C HIS A 296 -4.71 9.70 -4.18
N LEU A 297 -5.47 10.57 -3.53
CA LEU A 297 -5.88 11.84 -4.13
C LEU A 297 -4.79 12.91 -3.99
N ASN A 298 -4.76 13.79 -4.98
CA ASN A 298 -4.04 15.05 -4.93
C ASN A 298 -4.90 16.13 -4.24
N ASP A 299 -4.35 17.33 -4.05
CA ASP A 299 -4.99 18.40 -3.27
C ASP A 299 -6.39 18.78 -3.81
N ALA A 300 -6.55 18.79 -5.14
CA ALA A 300 -7.85 19.04 -5.76
C ALA A 300 -8.81 17.87 -5.53
N GLY A 301 -8.34 16.64 -5.71
CA GLY A 301 -9.11 15.42 -5.52
C GLY A 301 -9.67 15.31 -4.10
N VAL A 302 -8.84 15.60 -3.07
CA VAL A 302 -9.25 15.61 -1.66
C VAL A 302 -10.48 16.49 -1.45
N LYS A 303 -10.49 17.67 -2.06
CA LYS A 303 -11.61 18.60 -1.91
C LYS A 303 -12.90 18.04 -2.55
N HIS A 304 -12.80 17.45 -3.74
CA HIS A 304 -13.95 16.82 -4.41
C HIS A 304 -14.49 15.65 -3.61
N HIS A 305 -13.64 14.69 -3.24
CA HIS A 305 -14.03 13.51 -2.49
C HIS A 305 -14.63 13.88 -1.11
N THR A 306 -14.01 14.81 -0.39
CA THR A 306 -14.53 15.25 0.90
C THR A 306 -15.89 15.94 0.77
N VAL A 307 -16.10 16.78 -0.25
CA VAL A 307 -17.41 17.42 -0.47
C VAL A 307 -18.49 16.40 -0.81
N THR A 308 -18.18 15.36 -1.58
CA THR A 308 -19.09 14.24 -1.84
C THR A 308 -19.44 13.52 -0.53
N LEU A 309 -18.43 13.09 0.22
CA LEU A 309 -18.60 12.38 1.49
C LEU A 309 -19.40 13.20 2.51
N VAL A 310 -19.18 14.52 2.61
CA VAL A 310 -19.93 15.40 3.51
C VAL A 310 -21.42 15.41 3.14
N LYS A 311 -21.77 15.50 1.86
CA LYS A 311 -23.18 15.50 1.43
C LYS A 311 -23.87 14.19 1.83
N GLU A 312 -23.17 13.06 1.64
CA GLU A 312 -23.66 11.73 1.98
C GLU A 312 -23.80 11.55 3.49
N LEU A 313 -22.80 11.97 4.27
CA LEU A 313 -22.83 11.94 5.72
C LEU A 313 -24.00 12.75 6.28
N LEU A 314 -24.14 14.01 5.84
CA LEU A 314 -25.22 14.89 6.28
C LEU A 314 -26.60 14.27 5.99
N LEU A 315 -26.77 13.67 4.82
CA LEU A 315 -27.99 12.96 4.46
C LEU A 315 -28.22 11.74 5.36
N ALA A 316 -27.19 10.92 5.57
CA ALA A 316 -27.25 9.69 6.33
C ALA A 316 -27.57 9.91 7.82
N ILE A 317 -27.00 10.96 8.41
CA ILE A 317 -27.19 11.30 9.84
C ILE A 317 -28.29 12.34 10.07
N GLY A 318 -28.97 12.77 9.01
CA GLY A 318 -30.16 13.63 9.08
C GLY A 318 -29.89 15.09 9.45
N ILE A 319 -28.73 15.64 9.09
CA ILE A 319 -28.42 17.07 9.27
C ILE A 319 -28.84 17.82 7.99
N PRO A 320 -29.84 18.71 8.05
CA PRO A 320 -30.30 19.46 6.89
C PRO A 320 -29.38 20.66 6.63
N ALA A 321 -28.20 20.41 6.07
CA ALA A 321 -27.22 21.45 5.71
C ALA A 321 -26.99 21.50 4.21
N PHE A 322 -26.79 22.72 3.69
CA PHE A 322 -26.37 22.94 2.32
C PHE A 322 -24.85 23.06 2.26
N VAL A 323 -24.22 22.19 1.48
CA VAL A 323 -22.76 22.21 1.27
C VAL A 323 -22.46 23.22 0.16
N ASN A 324 -21.79 24.31 0.52
CA ASN A 324 -21.44 25.41 -0.37
C ASN A 324 -19.91 25.58 -0.39
N GLU A 325 -19.25 24.65 -1.07
CA GLU A 325 -17.81 24.65 -1.24
C GLU A 325 -17.50 24.85 -2.72
N GLU A 326 -16.54 25.72 -3.01
CA GLU A 326 -15.99 25.86 -4.35
C GLU A 326 -15.09 24.65 -4.62
N LEU A 327 -15.36 23.97 -5.73
CA LEU A 327 -14.59 22.82 -6.15
C LEU A 327 -13.47 23.27 -7.08
N PRO A 328 -12.20 22.93 -6.79
CA PRO A 328 -11.09 23.28 -7.65
C PRO A 328 -11.23 22.57 -9.01
N ALA A 329 -10.72 23.21 -10.06
CA ALA A 329 -10.58 22.52 -11.34
C ALA A 329 -9.59 21.35 -11.21
N ALA A 330 -9.80 20.32 -12.04
CA ALA A 330 -8.84 19.25 -12.19
C ALA A 330 -7.47 19.82 -12.64
N PRO A 331 -6.37 19.47 -11.95
CA PRO A 331 -5.03 19.76 -12.43
C PRO A 331 -4.80 19.20 -13.84
N ALA A 332 -3.98 19.86 -14.65
CA ALA A 332 -3.61 19.28 -15.94
C ALA A 332 -2.74 18.03 -15.71
N LEU A 333 -2.99 16.96 -16.46
CA LEU A 333 -2.06 15.83 -16.48
C LEU A 333 -0.70 16.31 -17.01
N PRO A 334 0.42 15.98 -16.33
CA PRO A 334 1.74 16.35 -16.79
C PRO A 334 2.01 15.76 -18.18
N GLU A 335 2.53 16.57 -19.11
CA GLU A 335 2.85 16.09 -20.45
C GLU A 335 3.99 15.06 -20.39
N LYS A 336 3.72 13.83 -20.84
CA LYS A 336 4.72 12.76 -20.91
C LYS A 336 5.14 12.50 -22.33
N SER A 337 6.40 12.83 -22.64
CA SER A 337 6.96 12.50 -23.94
C SER A 337 7.43 11.05 -23.98
N ILE A 338 6.74 10.23 -24.77
CA ILE A 338 7.17 8.85 -25.07
C ILE A 338 8.29 8.80 -26.10
N ARG A 339 8.66 9.94 -26.71
CA ARG A 339 9.71 10.01 -27.74
C ARG A 339 11.08 9.95 -27.10
N TYR A 340 11.97 9.23 -27.78
CA TYR A 340 13.38 9.16 -27.44
C TYR A 340 14.23 9.66 -28.59
N PHE A 341 15.12 10.61 -28.30
CA PHE A 341 15.97 11.29 -29.28
C PHE A 341 17.47 10.97 -29.10
N GLY A 342 17.80 10.00 -28.24
CA GLY A 342 19.17 9.52 -28.07
C GLY A 342 19.54 8.42 -29.07
N ASP A 343 20.73 7.86 -28.88
CA ASP A 343 21.27 6.80 -29.74
C ASP A 343 20.49 5.48 -29.57
N ALA A 344 20.57 4.62 -30.59
CA ALA A 344 19.96 3.29 -30.53
C ALA A 344 20.55 2.47 -29.38
N ASP A 345 19.68 1.87 -28.57
CA ASP A 345 20.10 0.98 -27.48
C ASP A 345 20.44 -0.41 -28.04
N GLU A 346 21.71 -0.80 -27.96
CA GLU A 346 22.17 -2.09 -28.45
C GLU A 346 21.53 -3.28 -27.73
N ASN A 347 21.02 -3.09 -26.51
CA ASN A 347 20.35 -4.15 -25.77
C ASN A 347 18.96 -4.45 -26.35
N ALA A 348 18.38 -3.56 -27.14
CA ALA A 348 17.07 -3.76 -27.76
C ALA A 348 17.02 -4.99 -28.68
N GLN A 349 18.16 -5.44 -29.22
CA GLN A 349 18.23 -6.65 -30.05
C GLN A 349 17.80 -7.94 -29.32
N TYR A 350 17.79 -7.95 -27.98
CA TYR A 350 17.44 -9.11 -27.16
C TYR A 350 15.95 -9.24 -26.86
N PHE A 351 15.16 -8.22 -27.16
CA PHE A 351 13.77 -8.11 -26.73
C PHE A 351 12.81 -7.96 -27.91
N THR A 352 11.56 -8.35 -27.71
CA THR A 352 10.45 -8.03 -28.60
C THR A 352 9.61 -6.92 -27.99
N PHE A 353 9.02 -6.07 -28.84
CA PHE A 353 8.33 -4.86 -28.38
C PHE A 353 6.94 -4.69 -29.01
N GLU A 354 6.11 -3.95 -28.30
CA GLU A 354 4.83 -3.41 -28.75
C GLU A 354 4.77 -1.94 -28.38
N LEU A 355 4.38 -1.08 -29.33
CA LEU A 355 4.21 0.35 -29.07
C LEU A 355 2.83 0.58 -28.42
N THR A 356 2.83 1.17 -27.23
CA THR A 356 1.64 1.60 -26.50
C THR A 356 1.56 3.13 -26.46
N GLU A 357 0.47 3.66 -25.91
CA GLU A 357 0.33 5.10 -25.65
C GLU A 357 1.34 5.63 -24.62
N PHE A 358 1.95 4.73 -23.84
CA PHE A 358 2.93 5.04 -22.79
C PHE A 358 4.38 4.79 -23.19
N GLY A 359 4.62 4.26 -24.39
CA GLY A 359 5.95 3.95 -24.92
C GLY A 359 6.08 2.49 -25.38
N GLN A 360 7.30 1.98 -25.45
CA GLN A 360 7.55 0.60 -25.82
C GLN A 360 7.33 -0.31 -24.62
N ARG A 361 6.52 -1.34 -24.82
CA ARG A 361 6.33 -2.46 -23.91
C ARG A 361 7.18 -3.63 -24.38
N ILE A 362 8.04 -4.15 -23.51
CA ILE A 362 8.76 -5.40 -23.77
C ILE A 362 7.77 -6.56 -23.62
N THR A 363 7.58 -7.33 -24.69
CA THR A 363 6.61 -8.44 -24.76
C THR A 363 7.26 -9.82 -24.67
N GLY A 364 8.58 -9.91 -24.77
CA GLY A 364 9.28 -11.18 -24.93
C GLY A 364 10.77 -11.04 -25.22
N LEU A 365 11.41 -12.19 -25.43
CA LEU A 365 12.81 -12.31 -25.84
C LEU A 365 12.94 -12.76 -27.30
N THR A 366 13.91 -12.19 -28.00
CA THR A 366 14.37 -12.74 -29.29
C THR A 366 15.12 -14.06 -29.08
N GLU A 367 15.39 -14.82 -30.14
CA GLU A 367 16.23 -16.03 -30.04
C GLU A 367 17.63 -15.72 -29.48
N ALA A 368 18.18 -14.55 -29.80
CA ALA A 368 19.44 -14.07 -29.24
C ALA A 368 19.31 -13.74 -27.74
N GLY A 369 18.17 -13.20 -27.30
CA GLY A 369 17.89 -12.89 -25.89
C GLY A 369 17.68 -14.13 -25.02
N LYS A 370 17.02 -15.17 -25.56
CA LYS A 370 16.73 -16.41 -24.81
C LYS A 370 17.98 -17.12 -24.28
N VAL A 371 19.10 -17.01 -24.99
CA VAL A 371 20.37 -17.66 -24.62
C VAL A 371 21.27 -16.80 -23.73
N GLN A 372 20.90 -15.53 -23.47
CA GLN A 372 21.70 -14.66 -22.61
C GLN A 372 21.52 -15.01 -21.14
N LYS A 373 22.64 -15.04 -20.42
CA LYS A 373 22.68 -15.20 -18.96
C LYS A 373 22.49 -13.89 -18.21
N THR A 374 22.81 -12.78 -18.85
CA THR A 374 22.59 -11.44 -18.32
C THR A 374 21.92 -10.60 -19.38
N LEU A 375 20.83 -9.94 -19.01
CA LEU A 375 20.09 -9.04 -19.88
C LEU A 375 20.03 -7.66 -19.24
N THR A 376 20.25 -6.62 -20.04
CA THR A 376 20.04 -5.22 -19.64
C THR A 376 18.81 -4.71 -20.37
N MET A 377 17.85 -4.15 -19.64
CA MET A 377 16.68 -3.53 -20.26
C MET A 377 17.10 -2.30 -21.06
N PRO A 378 16.69 -2.21 -22.33
CA PRO A 378 16.97 -1.03 -23.14
C PRO A 378 16.18 0.17 -22.64
N VAL A 379 16.74 1.37 -22.79
CA VAL A 379 16.05 2.63 -22.45
C VAL A 379 15.08 3.08 -23.56
N ALA A 380 15.29 2.62 -24.79
CA ALA A 380 14.49 3.00 -25.95
C ALA A 380 14.52 1.94 -27.07
N TYR A 381 13.49 1.95 -27.90
CA TYR A 381 13.40 1.19 -29.15
C TYR A 381 12.56 1.93 -30.18
N ASP A 382 13.02 1.96 -31.43
CA ASP A 382 12.33 2.58 -32.58
C ASP A 382 11.93 4.07 -32.36
N GLY A 383 12.78 4.84 -31.68
CA GLY A 383 12.53 6.27 -31.39
C GLY A 383 11.51 6.53 -30.28
N TYR A 384 11.15 5.49 -29.52
CA TYR A 384 10.27 5.58 -28.35
C TYR A 384 10.97 5.04 -27.11
N ARG A 385 10.66 5.61 -25.95
CA ARG A 385 11.15 5.15 -24.65
C ARG A 385 10.57 3.77 -24.34
N VAL A 386 11.36 2.89 -23.74
CA VAL A 386 10.83 1.69 -23.10
C VAL A 386 10.22 2.11 -21.78
N ALA A 387 8.99 1.69 -21.51
CA ALA A 387 8.27 2.08 -20.31
C ALA A 387 7.73 0.87 -19.53
N LEU A 388 7.54 -0.28 -20.18
CA LEU A 388 6.93 -1.45 -19.56
C LEU A 388 7.75 -2.73 -19.78
N LEU A 389 7.83 -3.57 -18.76
CA LEU A 389 8.13 -4.99 -18.88
C LEU A 389 6.82 -5.77 -18.75
N GLY A 390 6.41 -6.44 -19.83
CA GLY A 390 5.14 -7.13 -19.88
C GLY A 390 5.12 -8.46 -19.13
N GLU A 391 3.91 -8.94 -18.82
CA GLU A 391 3.68 -10.28 -18.25
C GLU A 391 4.44 -11.37 -19.04
N GLY A 392 5.23 -12.18 -18.34
CA GLY A 392 5.99 -13.28 -18.91
C GLY A 392 7.01 -12.86 -19.98
N ALA A 393 7.46 -11.61 -20.00
CA ALA A 393 8.39 -11.09 -21.00
C ALA A 393 9.75 -11.85 -21.03
N LEU A 394 10.13 -12.48 -19.92
CA LEU A 394 11.38 -13.27 -19.81
C LEU A 394 11.15 -14.79 -19.89
N LYS A 395 9.93 -15.24 -20.23
CA LYS A 395 9.60 -16.66 -20.32
C LYS A 395 10.49 -17.36 -21.34
N ASP A 396 10.77 -18.64 -21.09
CA ASP A 396 11.61 -19.51 -21.93
C ASP A 396 13.08 -19.05 -22.08
N GLY A 397 13.47 -17.97 -21.39
CA GLY A 397 14.84 -17.47 -21.36
C GLY A 397 15.72 -18.17 -20.33
N THR A 398 17.02 -18.12 -20.56
CA THR A 398 18.05 -18.65 -19.64
C THR A 398 18.68 -17.56 -18.77
N CYS A 399 18.09 -16.36 -18.76
CA CYS A 399 18.56 -15.19 -18.02
C CYS A 399 18.61 -15.47 -16.52
N GLU A 400 19.77 -15.24 -15.91
CA GLU A 400 20.01 -15.37 -14.48
C GLU A 400 20.05 -14.01 -13.79
N LYS A 401 20.41 -12.95 -14.52
CA LYS A 401 20.53 -11.57 -14.03
C LYS A 401 19.88 -10.57 -14.98
N LEU A 402 18.87 -9.84 -14.51
CA LEU A 402 18.26 -8.71 -15.23
C LEU A 402 18.79 -7.38 -14.65
N ILE A 403 19.13 -6.44 -15.53
CA ILE A 403 19.60 -5.10 -15.18
C ILE A 403 18.62 -4.05 -15.70
N ILE A 404 18.17 -3.17 -14.81
CA ILE A 404 17.44 -1.93 -15.10
C ILE A 404 18.44 -0.77 -14.96
N PRO A 405 18.88 -0.14 -16.06
CA PRO A 405 19.91 0.88 -16.02
C PRO A 405 19.44 2.20 -15.37
N ALA A 406 20.38 3.05 -14.94
CA ALA A 406 20.08 4.37 -14.35
C ALA A 406 19.53 5.39 -15.37
N GLY A 407 19.65 5.13 -16.68
CA GLY A 407 19.22 6.04 -17.76
C GLY A 407 17.72 6.39 -17.77
N PHE A 408 16.92 5.70 -16.97
CA PHE A 408 15.52 6.05 -16.68
C PHE A 408 15.38 7.32 -15.82
N GLU A 409 16.43 7.74 -15.09
CA GLU A 409 16.45 8.93 -14.24
C GLU A 409 16.73 10.24 -14.97
N GLN A 410 17.48 10.22 -16.08
CA GLN A 410 18.06 11.43 -16.69
C GLN A 410 17.03 12.45 -17.21
N PHE A 411 15.74 12.15 -17.08
CA PHE A 411 14.64 13.00 -17.50
C PHE A 411 13.64 13.30 -16.36
N ILE A 412 13.94 12.86 -15.14
CA ILE A 412 13.22 13.25 -13.92
C ILE A 412 13.67 14.69 -13.58
N THR A 413 13.14 15.67 -14.32
CA THR A 413 12.88 16.96 -13.68
C THR A 413 11.70 16.78 -12.72
N GLU A 414 11.59 17.62 -11.68
CA GLU A 414 10.56 17.55 -10.62
C GLU A 414 9.11 17.39 -11.12
N THR A 415 8.84 17.57 -12.42
CA THR A 415 7.52 17.51 -13.07
C THR A 415 7.36 16.45 -14.18
N THR A 416 8.37 15.62 -14.50
CA THR A 416 8.26 14.61 -15.58
C THR A 416 8.97 13.30 -15.24
N SER A 417 8.32 12.43 -14.47
CA SER A 417 8.81 11.09 -14.20
C SER A 417 8.49 10.14 -15.35
N SER A 418 9.48 9.78 -16.18
CA SER A 418 9.35 8.56 -17.00
C SER A 418 9.57 7.34 -16.10
N MET A 419 8.50 6.90 -15.42
CA MET A 419 8.54 5.68 -14.63
C MET A 419 8.59 4.44 -15.53
N MET A 420 9.46 3.50 -15.20
CA MET A 420 9.38 2.14 -15.72
C MET A 420 8.39 1.36 -14.86
N THR A 421 7.47 0.64 -15.49
CA THR A 421 6.57 -0.27 -14.78
C THR A 421 6.93 -1.71 -15.11
N LEU A 422 7.17 -2.53 -14.07
CA LEU A 422 7.14 -3.98 -14.25
C LEU A 422 5.70 -4.42 -14.03
N GLU A 423 5.07 -5.01 -15.05
CA GLU A 423 3.69 -5.48 -14.92
C GLU A 423 3.60 -6.68 -13.97
N ASN A 424 2.40 -6.91 -13.42
CA ASN A 424 2.05 -8.16 -12.75
C ASN A 424 2.48 -9.35 -13.60
N GLY A 425 3.18 -10.31 -12.99
CA GLY A 425 3.64 -11.50 -13.69
C GLY A 425 4.80 -11.29 -14.68
N SER A 426 5.51 -10.15 -14.65
CA SER A 426 6.69 -9.90 -15.50
C SER A 426 7.70 -11.05 -15.55
N PHE A 427 7.89 -11.77 -14.44
CA PHE A 427 8.84 -12.88 -14.33
C PHE A 427 8.19 -14.27 -14.39
N ILE A 428 6.91 -14.38 -14.76
CA ILE A 428 6.24 -15.68 -14.97
C ILE A 428 7.01 -16.47 -16.03
N GLY A 429 7.40 -17.70 -15.67
CA GLY A 429 8.19 -18.57 -16.54
C GLY A 429 9.69 -18.26 -16.60
N ALA A 430 10.19 -17.24 -15.90
CA ALA A 430 11.60 -16.88 -15.84
C ALA A 430 12.38 -17.71 -14.80
N SER A 431 12.27 -19.05 -14.89
CA SER A 431 12.77 -20.00 -13.87
C SER A 431 14.27 -19.94 -13.58
N SER A 432 15.08 -19.36 -14.49
CA SER A 432 16.52 -19.18 -14.31
C SER A 432 16.89 -17.89 -13.57
N LEU A 433 15.95 -16.94 -13.44
CA LEU A 433 16.24 -15.60 -12.92
C LEU A 433 16.50 -15.65 -11.41
N LYS A 434 17.65 -15.13 -11.00
CA LYS A 434 18.13 -15.08 -9.61
C LYS A 434 18.38 -13.67 -9.13
N GLU A 435 18.73 -12.76 -10.02
CA GLU A 435 19.12 -11.41 -9.63
C GLU A 435 18.39 -10.36 -10.48
N LEU A 436 17.86 -9.34 -9.80
CA LEU A 436 17.40 -8.10 -10.42
C LEU A 436 18.25 -6.94 -9.90
N TRP A 437 18.87 -6.21 -10.81
CA TRP A 437 19.70 -5.07 -10.49
C TRP A 437 19.03 -3.80 -10.98
N ILE A 438 18.58 -2.96 -10.05
CA ILE A 438 17.97 -1.68 -10.34
C ILE A 438 19.01 -0.62 -10.02
N TYR A 439 19.42 0.16 -11.02
CA TYR A 439 20.37 1.25 -10.83
C TYR A 439 19.69 2.61 -10.71
N ASN A 440 18.35 2.65 -10.74
CA ASN A 440 17.60 3.86 -10.44
C ASN A 440 17.57 4.11 -8.91
N ARG A 441 17.82 5.33 -8.48
CA ARG A 441 17.84 5.83 -7.09
C ARG A 441 16.47 6.29 -6.61
N HIS A 442 15.60 6.70 -7.52
CA HIS A 442 14.24 7.10 -7.22
C HIS A 442 13.30 5.95 -7.53
N GLU A 443 12.20 5.81 -6.78
CA GLU A 443 11.13 4.82 -6.96
C GLU A 443 10.36 4.95 -8.30
N ALA A 444 11.02 5.38 -9.37
CA ALA A 444 10.48 5.39 -10.72
C ALA A 444 10.27 3.97 -11.28
N THR A 445 10.56 2.91 -10.51
CA THR A 445 10.17 1.53 -10.83
C THR A 445 9.00 1.09 -9.95
N VAL A 446 7.79 1.12 -10.51
CA VAL A 446 6.62 0.48 -9.91
C VAL A 446 6.74 -1.02 -10.11
N MET A 447 6.60 -1.79 -9.03
CA MET A 447 6.75 -3.24 -9.05
C MET A 447 5.73 -3.89 -8.11
N PRO A 448 4.76 -4.63 -8.62
CA PRO A 448 3.78 -5.27 -7.75
C PRO A 448 4.29 -6.57 -7.10
N PRO A 449 3.65 -7.02 -6.01
CA PRO A 449 3.94 -8.30 -5.37
C PRO A 449 3.88 -9.51 -6.33
N ALA A 450 2.99 -9.49 -7.34
CA ALA A 450 2.84 -10.59 -8.29
C ALA A 450 3.91 -10.62 -9.39
N SER A 451 4.78 -9.60 -9.51
CA SER A 451 5.90 -9.65 -10.48
C SER A 451 6.88 -10.79 -10.17
N PHE A 452 6.95 -11.26 -8.92
CA PHE A 452 7.85 -12.33 -8.48
C PHE A 452 7.26 -13.73 -8.62
N GLU A 453 6.04 -13.87 -9.14
CA GLU A 453 5.49 -15.20 -9.41
C GLU A 453 6.37 -15.92 -10.44
N GLY A 454 7.02 -17.02 -10.01
CA GLY A 454 7.88 -17.84 -10.86
C GLY A 454 9.39 -17.63 -10.68
N VAL A 455 9.85 -16.68 -9.84
CA VAL A 455 11.28 -16.56 -9.52
C VAL A 455 11.71 -17.50 -8.39
N SER A 456 13.01 -17.80 -8.31
CA SER A 456 13.55 -18.73 -7.30
C SER A 456 13.46 -18.16 -5.87
N LYS A 457 13.47 -19.01 -4.84
CA LYS A 457 13.52 -18.58 -3.43
C LYS A 457 14.79 -17.81 -3.06
N ASP A 458 15.86 -18.01 -3.83
CA ASP A 458 17.15 -17.34 -3.65
C ASP A 458 17.21 -16.05 -4.49
N PHE A 459 16.07 -15.56 -4.99
CA PHE A 459 16.02 -14.34 -5.78
C PHE A 459 16.38 -13.11 -4.95
N VAL A 460 17.25 -12.27 -5.49
CA VAL A 460 17.80 -11.09 -4.82
C VAL A 460 17.57 -9.86 -5.69
N VAL A 461 17.15 -8.77 -5.05
CA VAL A 461 17.05 -7.44 -5.68
C VAL A 461 18.18 -6.56 -5.17
N HIS A 462 18.99 -6.04 -6.08
CA HIS A 462 20.05 -5.08 -5.80
C HIS A 462 19.57 -3.68 -6.16
N VAL A 463 19.67 -2.75 -5.21
CA VAL A 463 19.26 -1.34 -5.36
C VAL A 463 20.36 -0.41 -4.85
N PRO A 464 20.46 0.85 -5.32
CA PRO A 464 21.52 1.76 -4.89
C PRO A 464 21.39 2.09 -3.39
N ASP A 465 22.53 2.22 -2.72
CA ASP A 465 22.57 2.68 -1.32
C ASP A 465 22.02 4.11 -1.19
N GLY A 466 21.23 4.37 -0.14
CA GLY A 466 20.50 5.63 0.05
C GLY A 466 19.34 5.88 -0.93
N SER A 467 18.88 4.86 -1.65
CA SER A 467 17.67 4.95 -2.50
C SER A 467 16.39 4.72 -1.70
N SER A 468 15.24 5.20 -2.21
CA SER A 468 13.95 5.06 -1.52
C SER A 468 13.45 3.60 -1.41
N TYR A 469 14.02 2.68 -2.20
CA TYR A 469 13.66 1.26 -2.28
C TYR A 469 13.79 0.47 -0.96
N GLY A 470 14.49 0.99 0.06
CA GLY A 470 14.64 0.33 1.38
C GLY A 470 13.71 0.78 2.48
N GLU A 471 13.16 1.98 2.33
CA GLU A 471 12.50 2.74 3.38
C GLU A 471 11.12 3.25 2.94
N GLY A 472 10.81 3.18 1.64
CA GLY A 472 9.58 3.67 1.03
C GLY A 472 8.39 2.73 1.16
N TYR A 473 7.20 3.35 1.07
CA TYR A 473 5.89 2.72 1.18
C TYR A 473 5.74 1.50 0.26
N PHE A 474 6.12 1.60 -1.02
CA PHE A 474 5.88 0.54 -2.00
C PHE A 474 6.85 -0.65 -1.92
N TRP A 475 8.04 -0.47 -1.34
CA TRP A 475 9.07 -1.50 -1.26
C TRP A 475 9.24 -2.10 0.14
N GLY A 476 8.86 -1.36 1.19
CA GLY A 476 8.83 -1.85 2.57
C GLY A 476 8.02 -3.15 2.69
N GLU A 477 6.85 -3.23 2.03
CA GLU A 477 5.99 -4.42 2.03
C GLU A 477 6.66 -5.66 1.38
N ARG A 478 7.63 -5.45 0.48
CA ARG A 478 8.29 -6.51 -0.28
C ARG A 478 9.40 -7.20 0.50
N LYS A 479 10.11 -6.43 1.34
CA LYS A 479 11.03 -6.99 2.36
C LYS A 479 10.26 -7.88 3.34
N LEU A 480 8.98 -7.57 3.59
CA LEU A 480 8.10 -8.33 4.47
C LEU A 480 7.59 -9.62 3.81
N ASN A 481 7.37 -9.61 2.49
CA ASN A 481 6.99 -10.78 1.70
C ASN A 481 8.17 -11.71 1.30
N GLY A 482 9.35 -11.54 1.91
CA GLY A 482 10.47 -12.48 1.81
C GLY A 482 11.47 -12.21 0.68
N ILE A 483 11.46 -11.03 0.07
CA ILE A 483 12.46 -10.64 -0.93
C ILE A 483 13.72 -10.13 -0.23
N ASN A 484 14.88 -10.67 -0.63
CA ASN A 484 16.18 -10.20 -0.18
C ASN A 484 16.58 -8.95 -0.97
N LEU A 485 16.47 -7.78 -0.34
CA LEU A 485 17.00 -6.52 -0.85
C LEU A 485 18.44 -6.32 -0.37
N ILE A 486 19.34 -6.03 -1.30
CA ILE A 486 20.75 -5.72 -1.04
C ILE A 486 21.06 -4.31 -1.54
N PHE A 487 21.45 -3.42 -0.62
CA PHE A 487 21.94 -2.09 -0.95
C PHE A 487 23.37 -2.18 -1.46
N ILE A 488 23.61 -1.66 -2.66
CA ILE A 488 24.92 -1.63 -3.30
C ILE A 488 25.48 -0.20 -3.29
N GLN A 489 26.71 -0.03 -2.82
CA GLN A 489 27.44 1.23 -2.98
C GLN A 489 27.58 1.52 -4.48
N ASP A 490 27.25 2.74 -4.90
CA ASP A 490 27.21 3.16 -6.30
C ASP A 490 28.35 2.56 -7.14
N ILE A 491 28.02 1.50 -7.88
CA ILE A 491 28.87 1.03 -8.96
C ILE A 491 28.36 1.78 -10.17
N THR A 492 28.98 2.92 -10.48
CA THR A 492 28.86 3.53 -11.80
C THR A 492 29.15 2.45 -12.83
N MET A 493 28.11 1.95 -13.52
CA MET A 493 28.30 1.25 -14.77
C MET A 493 28.75 2.30 -15.78
N ASN A 494 30.05 2.29 -16.08
CA ASN A 494 30.58 2.96 -17.26
C ASN A 494 30.06 2.29 -18.53
#